data_AF-A0A1B6IMH9-F1
#
_entry.id   AF-A0A1B6IMH9-F1
#
_cell.length_a   1.000
_cell.length_b   1.000
_cell.length_c   1.000
_cell.angle_alpha   90.00
_cell.angle_beta   90.00
_cell.angle_gamma   90.00
#
_symmetry.space_group_name_H-M   'P 1'
#
loop_
_entity.id
_entity.type
_entity.pdbx_description
1 polymer ?
#
loop_
_entity_poly.entity_id
_entity_poly.type
_entity_poly.pdbx_seq_one_letter_code
_entity_poly.pdbx_strand_id
1 'polypeptide(L)'
;IKKDSTFTFTLFRLYGKSGKLYERGGYAVTLGPTRHEADISLVQLRRNNWQDKLTRVVIIELTVYNINLDLLSQVTLIVEYKITGNILLKGQVVLQVLIRSQDLSETNLYGYGKIHRLLFPSWSSMAHIQHVLLQSLSSWHV
;
A
#
# COMPACT_ATOMS: atom_id res chain seq x y z
N ILE A 1 -13.23 -7.55 22.67
CA ILE A 1 -12.14 -6.88 21.90
C ILE A 1 -12.69 -5.56 21.37
N LYS A 2 -12.02 -4.44 21.64
CA LYS A 2 -12.41 -3.14 21.10
C LYS A 2 -12.04 -3.11 19.61
N LYS A 3 -13.02 -2.93 18.75
CA LYS A 3 -12.79 -2.65 17.34
C LYS A 3 -12.29 -1.21 17.26
N ASP A 4 -11.00 -0.99 17.04
CA ASP A 4 -10.52 0.37 16.81
C ASP A 4 -10.97 0.81 15.41
N SER A 5 -11.51 2.02 15.33
CA SER A 5 -12.01 2.63 14.10
C SER A 5 -10.95 3.48 13.41
N THR A 6 -9.83 3.77 14.10
CA THR A 6 -8.78 4.66 13.63
C THR A 6 -7.52 3.87 13.27
N PHE A 7 -7.59 3.05 12.22
CA PHE A 7 -6.41 2.34 11.71
C PHE A 7 -5.94 2.93 10.39
N THR A 8 -4.63 3.14 10.30
CA THR A 8 -3.96 3.48 9.05
C THR A 8 -3.39 2.21 8.46
N PHE A 9 -4.13 1.55 7.56
CA PHE A 9 -3.53 0.58 6.64
C PHE A 9 -2.38 1.27 5.91
N THR A 10 -1.24 0.59 5.79
CA THR A 10 -0.08 1.13 5.05
C THR A 10 -0.43 1.28 3.57
N LEU A 11 -1.40 0.53 3.07
CA LEU A 11 -1.91 0.60 1.71
C LEU A 11 -3.22 1.40 1.68
N PHE A 12 -3.17 2.58 1.06
CA PHE A 12 -4.27 3.56 1.06
C PHE A 12 -5.48 3.15 0.21
N ARG A 13 -5.36 2.11 -0.64
CA ARG A 13 -6.42 1.58 -1.52
C ARG A 13 -6.12 0.14 -1.90
N LEU A 14 -7.05 -0.79 -1.65
CA LEU A 14 -6.87 -2.21 -1.98
C LEU A 14 -7.96 -2.70 -2.93
N TYR A 15 -7.54 -3.22 -4.10
CA TYR A 15 -8.45 -3.85 -5.03
C TYR A 15 -8.58 -5.35 -4.72
N GLY A 16 -9.81 -5.82 -4.49
CA GLY A 16 -10.13 -7.23 -4.35
C GLY A 16 -9.93 -8.03 -5.64
N LYS A 17 -10.10 -9.36 -5.56
CA LYS A 17 -10.12 -10.23 -6.74
C LYS A 17 -11.35 -9.95 -7.60
N SER A 18 -12.45 -9.53 -6.99
CA SER A 18 -13.69 -9.13 -7.67
C SER A 18 -13.56 -7.83 -8.47
N GLY A 19 -12.44 -7.11 -8.38
CA GLY A 19 -12.27 -5.77 -8.94
C GLY A 19 -12.87 -4.65 -8.08
N LYS A 20 -13.54 -4.99 -6.97
CA LYS A 20 -14.05 -4.01 -6.02
C LYS A 20 -12.91 -3.28 -5.31
N LEU A 21 -13.02 -1.97 -5.23
CA LEU A 21 -12.12 -1.13 -4.44
C LEU A 21 -12.56 -1.14 -2.97
N TYR A 22 -11.62 -1.44 -2.08
CA TYR A 22 -11.75 -1.27 -0.64
C TYR A 22 -10.93 -0.05 -0.21
N GLU A 23 -11.66 0.96 0.26
CA GLU A 23 -11.10 2.20 0.77
C GLU A 23 -10.89 2.13 2.28
N ARG A 24 -10.40 3.22 2.88
CA ARG A 24 -10.19 3.32 4.33
C ARG A 24 -11.51 3.15 5.09
N GLY A 25 -11.50 2.30 6.11
CA GLY A 25 -12.63 2.07 7.00
C GLY A 25 -12.62 0.67 7.60
N GLY A 26 -13.77 0.28 8.17
CA GLY A 26 -13.94 -1.03 8.79
C GLY A 26 -13.36 -1.11 10.19
N TYR A 27 -12.96 -2.31 10.58
CA TYR A 27 -12.40 -2.61 11.89
C TYR A 27 -11.11 -3.39 11.69
N ALA A 28 -10.07 -3.06 12.45
CA ALA A 28 -8.85 -3.85 12.46
C ALA A 28 -8.51 -4.33 13.86
N VAL A 29 -7.63 -5.32 13.92
CA VAL A 29 -7.04 -5.82 15.16
C VAL A 29 -5.59 -6.14 14.85
N THR A 30 -4.69 -5.55 15.64
CA THR A 30 -3.27 -5.85 15.56
C THR A 30 -3.01 -7.17 16.29
N LEU A 31 -2.41 -8.13 15.60
CA LEU A 31 -1.93 -9.36 16.22
C LEU A 31 -0.66 -9.04 17.02
N GLY A 32 -0.46 -9.71 18.15
CA GLY A 32 0.76 -9.53 18.94
C GLY A 32 2.02 -9.93 18.17
N PRO A 33 3.19 -9.36 18.53
CA PRO A 33 4.47 -9.64 17.86
C PRO A 33 4.92 -11.10 17.99
N THR A 34 4.48 -11.81 19.05
CA THR A 34 4.81 -13.22 19.25
C THR A 34 3.71 -14.12 18.72
N ARG A 35 4.09 -15.33 18.28
CA ARG A 35 3.13 -16.35 17.86
C ARG A 35 2.08 -16.64 18.95
N HIS A 36 2.50 -16.70 20.21
CA HIS A 36 1.60 -16.98 21.33
C HIS A 36 0.54 -15.88 21.50
N GLU A 37 0.93 -14.61 21.47
CA GLU A 37 0.00 -13.49 21.57
C GLU A 37 -0.92 -13.37 20.34
N ALA A 38 -0.39 -13.65 19.14
CA ALA A 38 -1.17 -13.73 17.92
C ALA A 38 -2.24 -14.84 18.02
N ASP A 39 -1.85 -16.03 18.50
CA ASP A 39 -2.77 -17.16 18.69
C ASP A 39 -3.88 -16.84 19.70
N ILE A 40 -3.54 -16.22 20.84
CA ILE A 40 -4.53 -15.74 21.82
C ILE A 40 -5.49 -14.74 21.17
N SER A 41 -4.97 -13.77 20.42
CA SER A 41 -5.77 -12.77 19.73
C SER A 41 -6.73 -13.43 18.74
N LEU A 42 -6.26 -14.38 17.92
CA LEU A 42 -7.07 -15.12 16.96
C LEU A 42 -8.18 -15.92 17.63
N VAL A 43 -7.89 -16.59 18.75
CA VAL A 43 -8.90 -17.31 19.54
C VAL A 43 -9.97 -16.36 20.05
N GLN A 44 -9.58 -15.20 20.57
CA GLN A 44 -10.54 -14.20 21.04
C GLN A 44 -11.36 -13.60 19.89
N LEU A 45 -10.79 -13.36 18.71
CA LEU A 45 -11.52 -12.88 17.53
C LEU A 45 -12.58 -13.89 17.10
N ARG A 46 -12.21 -15.18 17.08
CA ARG A 46 -13.13 -16.28 16.78
C ARG A 46 -14.26 -16.36 17.79
N ARG A 47 -13.94 -16.33 19.10
CA ARG A 47 -14.96 -16.39 20.18
C ARG A 47 -15.96 -15.24 20.13
N ASN A 48 -15.52 -14.07 19.69
CA ASN A 48 -16.35 -12.87 19.61
C ASN A 48 -17.10 -12.72 18.27
N ASN A 49 -17.08 -13.74 17.39
CA ASN A 49 -17.64 -13.66 16.03
C ASN A 49 -17.19 -12.39 15.30
N TRP A 50 -15.90 -12.02 15.43
CA TRP A 50 -15.38 -10.79 14.83
C TRP A 50 -15.54 -10.79 13.30
N GLN A 51 -15.41 -11.98 12.71
CA GLN A 51 -15.84 -12.28 11.36
C GLN A 51 -17.23 -12.94 11.40
N ASP A 52 -18.21 -12.26 10.82
CA ASP A 52 -19.61 -12.68 10.79
C ASP A 52 -20.14 -12.81 9.35
N LYS A 53 -21.43 -13.11 9.20
CA LYS A 53 -22.10 -13.23 7.88
C LYS A 53 -22.18 -11.91 7.10
N LEU A 54 -21.99 -10.77 7.78
CA LEU A 54 -22.01 -9.44 7.17
C LEU A 54 -20.61 -9.02 6.70
N THR A 55 -19.57 -9.72 7.13
CA THR A 55 -18.17 -9.47 6.76
C THR A 55 -17.98 -9.78 5.28
N ARG A 56 -17.72 -8.74 4.48
CA ARG A 56 -17.54 -8.85 3.02
C ARG A 56 -16.10 -9.06 2.60
N VAL A 57 -15.16 -8.56 3.39
CA VAL A 57 -13.74 -8.67 3.10
C VAL A 57 -12.96 -8.77 4.40
N VAL A 58 -11.94 -9.61 4.41
CA VAL A 58 -10.90 -9.65 5.44
C VAL A 58 -9.58 -9.38 4.74
N ILE A 59 -8.81 -8.45 5.28
CA ILE A 59 -7.52 -8.04 4.76
C ILE A 59 -6.49 -8.33 5.85
N ILE A 60 -5.44 -9.05 5.48
CA ILE A 60 -4.32 -9.37 6.37
C ILE A 60 -3.06 -8.75 5.75
N GLU A 61 -2.44 -7.84 6.48
CA GLU A 61 -1.19 -7.21 6.11
C GLU A 61 -0.10 -7.67 7.08
N LEU A 62 1.00 -8.19 6.54
CA LEU A 62 2.18 -8.58 7.31
C LEU A 62 3.42 -7.97 6.67
N THR A 63 4.36 -7.57 7.51
CA THR A 63 5.68 -7.12 7.07
C THR A 63 6.73 -8.00 7.72
N VAL A 64 7.59 -8.60 6.90
CA VAL A 64 8.66 -9.49 7.34
C VAL A 64 9.98 -8.92 6.87
N TYR A 65 10.90 -8.69 7.80
CA TYR A 65 12.26 -8.26 7.47
C TYR A 65 13.20 -9.46 7.49
N ASN A 66 13.95 -9.66 6.40
CA ASN A 66 14.99 -10.66 6.32
C ASN A 66 16.35 -9.99 6.51
N ILE A 67 16.93 -10.16 7.69
CA ILE A 67 18.22 -9.60 8.08
C ILE A 67 19.37 -10.04 7.17
N ASN A 68 19.33 -11.27 6.65
CA ASN A 68 20.42 -11.85 5.86
C ASN A 68 20.47 -11.24 4.45
N LEU A 69 19.32 -10.79 3.94
CA LEU A 69 19.20 -10.22 2.60
C LEU A 69 19.04 -8.68 2.63
N ASP A 70 18.89 -8.08 3.81
CA ASP A 70 18.49 -6.67 3.99
C ASP A 70 17.22 -6.30 3.19
N LEU A 71 16.28 -7.26 3.13
CA LEU A 71 15.04 -7.15 2.35
C LEU A 71 13.82 -7.09 3.27
N LEU A 72 12.96 -6.12 3.00
CA LEU A 72 11.64 -6.00 3.60
C LEU A 72 10.59 -6.61 2.66
N SER A 73 9.79 -7.55 3.17
CA SER A 73 8.72 -8.21 2.43
C SER A 73 7.37 -7.79 3.01
N GLN A 74 6.58 -7.07 2.23
CA GLN A 74 5.19 -6.74 2.57
C GLN A 74 4.26 -7.76 1.91
N VAL A 75 3.52 -8.50 2.73
CA VAL A 75 2.55 -9.51 2.31
C VAL A 75 1.15 -8.98 2.58
N THR A 76 0.29 -9.00 1.57
CA THR A 76 -1.12 -8.63 1.67
C THR A 76 -1.97 -9.79 1.19
N LEU A 77 -2.85 -10.29 2.05
CA LEU A 77 -3.85 -11.30 1.73
C LEU A 77 -5.24 -10.67 1.83
N ILE A 78 -6.03 -10.81 0.77
CA ILE A 78 -7.41 -10.31 0.69
C ILE A 78 -8.32 -11.51 0.51
N VAL A 79 -9.29 -11.63 1.40
CA VAL A 79 -10.31 -12.68 1.41
C VAL A 79 -11.68 -12.02 1.26
N GLU A 80 -12.34 -12.20 0.12
CA GLU A 80 -13.67 -11.64 -0.15
C GLU A 80 -14.75 -12.70 -0.01
N TYR A 81 -15.80 -12.37 0.73
CA TYR A 81 -16.96 -13.24 0.97
C TYR A 81 -18.16 -12.74 0.13
N LYS A 82 -18.56 -13.53 -0.86
CA LYS A 82 -19.71 -13.24 -1.72
C LYS A 82 -21.00 -13.65 -1.03
N ILE A 83 -22.11 -12.97 -1.37
CA ILE A 83 -23.46 -13.30 -0.88
C ILE A 83 -23.85 -14.74 -1.28
N THR A 84 -23.35 -15.22 -2.41
CA THR A 84 -23.57 -16.59 -2.90
C THR A 84 -22.84 -17.66 -2.08
N GLY A 85 -22.01 -17.28 -1.10
CA GLY A 85 -21.18 -18.20 -0.31
C GLY A 85 -19.79 -18.46 -0.90
N ASN A 86 -19.52 -18.00 -2.12
CA ASN A 86 -18.19 -18.14 -2.73
C ASN A 86 -17.16 -17.25 -2.03
N ILE A 87 -15.95 -17.77 -1.89
CA ILE A 87 -14.80 -17.05 -1.32
C ILE A 87 -13.82 -16.74 -2.45
N LEU A 88 -13.41 -15.48 -2.58
CA LEU A 88 -12.36 -15.07 -3.51
C LEU A 88 -11.10 -14.70 -2.74
N LEU A 89 -9.96 -15.23 -3.18
CA LEU A 89 -8.67 -15.00 -2.56
C LEU A 89 -7.76 -14.20 -3.51
N LYS A 90 -7.05 -13.23 -2.96
CA LYS A 90 -5.98 -12.51 -3.65
C LYS A 90 -4.79 -12.34 -2.69
N GLY A 91 -3.64 -12.85 -3.09
CA GLY A 91 -2.37 -12.63 -2.40
C GLY A 91 -1.47 -11.70 -3.21
N GLN A 92 -0.76 -10.83 -2.51
CA GLN A 92 0.25 -9.95 -3.09
C GLN A 92 1.46 -9.92 -2.17
N VAL A 93 2.66 -9.97 -2.76
CA VAL A 93 3.93 -9.79 -2.06
C VAL A 93 4.69 -8.69 -2.77
N VAL A 94 5.14 -7.69 -2.01
CA VAL A 94 5.98 -6.61 -2.49
C VAL A 94 7.29 -6.66 -1.72
N LEU A 95 8.39 -6.78 -2.45
CA LEU A 95 9.74 -6.76 -1.89
C LEU A 95 10.30 -5.33 -1.99
N GLN A 96 10.92 -4.86 -0.92
CA GLN A 96 11.55 -3.56 -0.82
C GLN A 96 12.97 -3.73 -0.29
N VAL A 97 13.93 -3.18 -1.03
CA VAL A 97 15.32 -3.08 -0.56
C VAL A 97 15.42 -1.88 0.36
N LEU A 98 16.02 -2.08 1.54
CA LEU A 98 16.30 -0.99 2.45
C LEU A 98 17.69 -0.43 2.14
N ILE A 99 17.76 0.73 1.49
CA ILE A 99 19.04 1.41 1.23
C ILE A 99 19.39 2.24 2.46
N ARG A 100 20.55 1.97 3.08
CA ARG A 100 21.05 2.73 4.22
C ARG A 100 21.72 4.02 3.75
N SER A 101 21.48 5.12 4.45
CA SER A 101 21.99 6.45 4.08
C SER A 101 23.52 6.55 4.13
N GLN A 102 24.21 5.67 4.86
CA GLN A 102 25.67 5.62 4.93
C GLN A 102 26.32 5.09 3.65
N ASP A 103 25.61 4.33 2.82
CA ASP A 103 26.15 3.81 1.55
C ASP A 103 26.23 4.91 0.46
N LEU A 104 25.53 6.04 0.65
CA LEU A 104 25.50 7.16 -0.31
C LEU A 104 26.72 8.08 -0.21
N SER A 105 27.53 7.99 0.85
CA SER A 105 28.79 8.74 0.95
C SER A 105 29.95 8.11 0.17
N GLU A 106 29.84 6.86 -0.26
CA GLU A 106 30.86 6.15 -1.04
C GLU A 106 30.58 6.10 -2.55
N THR A 107 29.39 6.50 -3.01
CA THR A 107 29.06 6.60 -4.44
C THR A 107 29.57 7.92 -5.03
N ASN A 108 30.89 8.09 -5.12
CA ASN A 108 31.52 9.23 -5.80
C ASN A 108 31.98 8.94 -7.23
N LEU A 109 31.66 7.77 -7.80
CA LEU A 109 31.84 7.51 -9.22
C LEU A 109 30.61 6.80 -9.79
N TYR A 110 30.23 7.17 -11.01
CA TYR A 110 29.10 6.69 -11.84
C TYR A 110 27.77 7.44 -11.71
N GLY A 111 27.72 8.61 -12.37
CA GLY A 111 26.66 8.89 -13.35
C GLY A 111 25.26 9.16 -12.80
N TYR A 112 24.96 10.43 -12.59
CA TYR A 112 23.60 10.95 -12.43
C TYR A 112 22.72 10.58 -13.64
N GLY A 113 21.88 9.55 -13.48
CA GLY A 113 20.85 9.15 -14.44
C GLY A 113 19.50 8.96 -13.74
N LYS A 114 18.86 10.06 -13.34
CA LYS A 114 17.54 10.03 -12.69
C LYS A 114 16.45 10.09 -13.77
N ILE A 115 15.89 8.95 -14.16
CA ILE A 115 14.72 8.90 -15.05
C ILE A 115 13.48 9.30 -14.25
N HIS A 116 13.04 10.55 -14.40
CA HIS A 116 11.72 10.97 -13.94
C HIS A 116 10.67 10.49 -14.93
N ARG A 117 9.87 9.48 -14.56
CA ARG A 117 8.64 9.15 -15.28
C ARG A 117 7.57 10.18 -14.92
N LEU A 118 7.53 11.29 -15.66
CA LEU A 118 6.38 12.18 -15.65
C LEU A 118 5.31 11.56 -16.57
N LEU A 119 4.27 10.99 -15.98
CA LEU A 119 3.04 10.68 -16.72
C LEU A 119 2.40 12.03 -17.08
N PHE A 120 2.68 12.55 -18.27
CA PHE A 120 1.98 13.73 -18.78
C PHE A 120 0.52 13.35 -19.11
N PRO A 121 -0.49 13.97 -18.50
CA PRO A 121 -1.88 13.72 -18.85
C PRO A 121 -2.20 14.49 -20.14
N SER A 122 -2.32 13.75 -21.25
CA SER A 122 -2.82 14.14 -22.58
C SER A 122 -2.20 15.37 -23.27
N TRP A 123 -2.06 15.28 -24.59
CA TRP A 123 -1.53 16.33 -25.49
C TRP A 123 -2.18 17.71 -25.30
N SER A 124 -3.45 17.73 -24.88
CA SER A 124 -4.19 18.96 -24.56
C SER A 124 -3.56 19.79 -23.43
N SER A 125 -2.98 19.15 -22.41
CA SER A 125 -2.34 19.85 -21.29
C SER A 125 -1.01 20.48 -21.70
N MET A 126 -0.28 19.88 -22.66
CA MET A 126 0.99 20.41 -23.17
C MET A 126 0.80 21.68 -23.99
N ALA A 127 -0.25 21.75 -24.81
CA ALA A 127 -0.55 22.94 -25.62
C ALA A 127 -0.87 24.17 -24.73
N HIS A 128 -1.53 23.96 -23.60
CA HIS A 128 -1.85 25.04 -22.66
C HIS A 128 -0.60 25.58 -21.97
N ILE A 129 0.34 24.71 -21.58
CA ILE A 129 1.59 25.11 -20.91
C ILE A 129 2.54 25.84 -21.87
N GLN A 130 2.64 25.42 -23.14
CA GLN A 130 3.45 26.15 -24.13
C GLN A 130 2.92 27.56 -24.39
N HIS A 131 1.60 27.74 -24.45
CA HIS A 131 1.01 29.06 -24.63
C HIS A 131 1.25 29.97 -23.42
N VAL A 132 1.13 29.44 -22.20
CA VAL A 132 1.37 30.19 -20.96
C VAL A 132 2.86 30.59 -20.82
N LEU A 133 3.79 29.69 -21.17
CA LEU A 133 5.23 29.97 -21.12
C LEU A 133 5.69 30.97 -22.20
N LEU A 134 5.09 30.95 -23.38
CA LEU A 134 5.38 31.94 -24.44
C LEU A 134 4.86 33.33 -24.07
N GLN A 135 3.71 33.42 -23.39
CA GLN A 135 3.19 34.71 -22.90
C GLN A 135 4.01 35.30 -21.73
N SER A 136 4.63 34.46 -20.89
CA SER A 136 5.48 34.96 -19.80
C SER A 136 6.87 35.39 -20.27
N LEU A 137 7.33 34.95 -21.44
CA LEU A 137 8.62 35.37 -22.02
C LEU A 137 8.50 36.67 -22.83
N SER A 138 7.31 37.00 -23.36
CA SER A 138 7.06 38.29 -24.04
C SER A 138 6.89 39.47 -23.08
N SER A 139 6.70 39.25 -21.77
CA SER A 139 6.53 40.33 -20.78
C SER A 139 7.84 40.90 -20.23
N TRP A 140 9.00 40.48 -20.74
CA TRP A 140 10.34 40.94 -20.31
C TRP A 140 11.07 41.78 -21.36
N HIS A 141 10.40 42.14 -22.46
CA HIS A 141 10.88 43.12 -23.44
C HIS A 141 9.86 44.25 -23.62
N VAL A 142 9.77 45.09 -22.58
CA VAL A 142 9.58 46.55 -22.65
C VAL A 142 10.51 47.18 -21.61
#